data_AF-A0A285MA99-F1
#
_entry.id   AF-A0A285MA99-F1
#
_cell.length_a   1.000
_cell.length_b   1.000
_cell.length_c   1.000
_cell.angle_alpha   90.00
_cell.angle_beta   90.00
_cell.angle_gamma   90.00
#
_symmetry.space_group_name_H-M   'P 1'
#
loop_
_entity.id
_entity.type
_entity.pdbx_description
1 polymer ?
#
loop_
_entity_poly.entity_id
_entity_poly.type
_entity_poly.pdbx_seq_one_letter_code
_entity_poly.pdbx_strand_id
1 'polypeptide(L)'
;MTLIEMLNEWSGRKILDNLRKRYGGIQSCPWCRQCAQSQSGWSFNQWGRDPFLDVLTCGVCGGQSLWRFEIGMIYIGPLAAPNPSHAAVPYYDIENAKLKEVFRGEGSSAP
;
A
#
# COMPACT_ATOMS: atom_id res chain seq x y z
N MET A 1 -18.37 -19.43 -6.10
CA MET A 1 -16.93 -19.15 -6.02
C MET A 1 -16.26 -19.89 -7.18
N THR A 2 -15.63 -19.16 -8.09
CA THR A 2 -14.97 -19.72 -9.27
C THR A 2 -13.54 -20.16 -8.95
N LEU A 3 -12.95 -21.01 -9.78
CA LEU A 3 -11.54 -21.41 -9.66
C LEU A 3 -10.60 -20.19 -9.68
N ILE A 4 -10.93 -19.17 -10.48
CA ILE A 4 -10.17 -17.92 -10.58
C ILE A 4 -10.20 -17.16 -9.25
N GLU A 5 -11.37 -17.04 -8.62
CA GLU A 5 -11.51 -16.39 -7.30
C GLU A 5 -10.69 -17.12 -6.23
N MET A 6 -10.73 -18.46 -6.22
CA MET A 6 -9.97 -19.28 -5.26
C MET A 6 -8.45 -19.12 -5.43
N LEU A 7 -7.97 -19.05 -6.68
CA LEU A 7 -6.55 -18.86 -6.98
C LEU A 7 -6.07 -17.46 -6.54
N ASN A 8 -6.86 -16.42 -6.83
CA ASN A 8 -6.55 -15.05 -6.41
C ASN A 8 -6.47 -14.92 -4.88
N GLU A 9 -7.39 -15.55 -4.16
CA GLU A 9 -7.39 -15.55 -2.69
C GLU A 9 -6.18 -16.30 -2.10
N TRP A 10 -5.80 -17.42 -2.72
CA TRP A 10 -4.62 -18.19 -2.31
C TRP A 10 -3.33 -17.42 -2.58
N SER A 11 -3.17 -16.84 -3.77
CA SER A 11 -1.98 -16.05 -4.12
C SER A 11 -1.86 -14.80 -3.25
N GLY A 12 -2.97 -14.10 -2.98
CA GLY A 12 -3.00 -12.96 -2.07
C GLY A 12 -2.48 -13.31 -0.67
N ARG A 13 -2.95 -14.44 -0.10
CA ARG A 13 -2.46 -14.93 1.20
C ARG A 13 -0.97 -15.26 1.18
N LYS A 14 -0.47 -15.89 0.11
CA LYS A 14 0.96 -16.22 -0.03
C LYS A 14 1.83 -14.97 -0.13
N ILE A 15 1.38 -13.94 -0.84
CA ILE A 15 2.08 -12.66 -0.91
C ILE A 15 2.17 -12.03 0.49
N LEU A 16 1.07 -11.94 1.24
CA LEU A 16 1.07 -11.37 2.58
C LEU A 16 1.96 -12.15 3.57
N ASP A 17 1.97 -13.48 3.48
CA ASP A 17 2.84 -14.33 4.32
C ASP A 17 4.33 -14.10 4.02
N ASN A 18 4.69 -13.99 2.74
CA ASN A 18 6.06 -13.68 2.33
C ASN A 18 6.50 -12.27 2.78
N LEU A 19 5.59 -11.29 2.71
CA LEU A 19 5.85 -9.93 3.20
C LEU A 19 6.08 -9.92 4.71
N ARG A 20 5.26 -10.64 5.49
CA ARG A 20 5.45 -10.77 6.94
C ARG A 20 6.78 -11.41 7.29
N LYS A 21 7.15 -12.48 6.61
CA LYS A 21 8.44 -13.16 6.81
C LYS A 21 9.62 -12.25 6.50
N ARG A 22 9.53 -11.45 5.44
CA ARG A 22 10.62 -10.58 4.98
C ARG A 22 10.80 -9.32 5.82
N TYR A 23 9.71 -8.74 6.31
CA TYR A 23 9.72 -7.42 6.97
C TYR A 23 9.30 -7.45 8.44
N GLY A 24 9.08 -8.64 9.01
CA GLY A 24 8.60 -8.81 10.40
C GLY A 24 7.17 -8.31 10.62
N GLY A 25 6.45 -7.92 9.56
CA GLY A 25 5.12 -7.34 9.63
C GLY A 25 4.69 -6.70 8.30
N ILE A 26 3.43 -6.28 8.24
CA ILE A 26 2.88 -5.50 7.12
C ILE A 26 2.56 -4.11 7.67
N GLN A 27 3.03 -3.07 6.98
CA GLN A 27 2.73 -1.70 7.37
C GLN A 27 1.58 -1.19 6.52
N SER A 28 0.49 -0.78 7.17
CA SER A 28 -0.67 -0.22 6.49
C SER A 28 -0.88 1.23 6.93
N CYS A 29 -1.29 2.07 5.99
CA CYS A 29 -1.61 3.46 6.29
C CYS A 29 -2.87 3.50 7.18
N PRO A 30 -2.85 4.20 8.34
CA PRO A 30 -4.00 4.25 9.22
C PRO A 30 -5.20 5.02 8.62
N TRP A 31 -4.96 5.86 7.61
CA TRP A 31 -6.00 6.61 6.90
C TRP A 31 -6.63 5.82 5.75
N CYS A 32 -5.86 5.52 4.69
CA CYS A 32 -6.40 4.88 3.48
C CYS A 32 -6.32 3.35 3.47
N ARG A 33 -5.76 2.73 4.53
CA ARG A 33 -5.62 1.27 4.71
C ARG A 33 -4.81 0.54 3.64
N GLN A 34 -4.20 1.27 2.71
CA GLN A 34 -3.27 0.73 1.72
C GLN A 34 -2.02 0.15 2.40
N CYS A 35 -1.51 -0.95 1.84
CA CYS A 35 -0.31 -1.62 2.32
C CYS A 35 0.93 -0.96 1.70
N ALA A 36 1.92 -0.63 2.54
CA ALA A 36 3.15 -0.01 2.11
C ALA A 36 3.97 -0.92 1.17
N GLN A 37 3.92 -2.23 1.43
CA GLN A 37 4.65 -3.20 0.63
C GLN A 37 4.00 -3.55 -0.71
N SER A 38 2.74 -3.16 -0.94
CA SER A 38 2.02 -3.46 -2.18
C SER A 38 2.00 -2.31 -3.18
N GLN A 39 2.53 -1.14 -2.81
CA GLN A 39 2.42 0.09 -3.60
C GLN A 39 3.78 0.82 -3.64
N SER A 40 4.05 1.53 -4.73
CA SER A 40 5.22 2.40 -4.85
C SER A 40 5.01 3.75 -4.14
N GLY A 41 6.10 4.49 -3.91
CA GLY A 41 6.04 5.88 -3.42
C GLY A 41 5.92 6.04 -1.90
N TRP A 42 6.00 4.96 -1.14
CA TRP A 42 6.11 5.02 0.31
C TRP A 42 7.55 5.33 0.72
N SER A 43 7.71 6.10 1.80
CA SER A 43 9.03 6.36 2.38
C SER A 43 9.02 6.06 3.87
N PHE A 44 10.12 5.50 4.35
CA PHE A 44 10.39 5.26 5.76
C PHE A 44 11.65 6.03 6.13
N ASN A 45 11.54 6.99 7.04
CA ASN A 45 12.67 7.81 7.46
C ASN A 45 12.70 7.90 8.99
N GLN A 46 13.87 7.88 9.59
CA GLN A 46 14.03 8.08 11.03
C GLN A 46 13.39 9.41 11.47
N TRP A 47 12.70 9.38 12.60
CA TRP A 47 12.08 10.58 13.14
C TRP A 47 13.11 11.44 13.85
N GLY A 48 13.25 12.71 13.42
CA GLY A 48 14.25 13.62 13.98
C GLY A 48 14.09 13.95 15.47
N ARG A 49 12.96 13.57 16.11
CA ARG A 49 12.72 13.78 17.54
C ARG A 49 13.06 12.57 18.42
N ASP A 50 13.07 11.36 17.85
CA ASP A 50 13.33 10.12 18.57
C ASP A 50 14.00 9.10 17.62
N PRO A 51 15.25 8.68 17.88
CA PRO A 51 15.99 7.79 16.99
C PRO A 51 15.44 6.37 16.95
N PHE A 52 14.59 5.98 17.90
CA PHE A 52 13.94 4.67 17.92
C PHE A 52 12.65 4.64 17.10
N LEU A 53 12.19 5.81 16.64
CA LEU A 53 10.98 5.93 15.85
C LEU A 53 11.30 6.29 14.41
N ASP A 54 10.47 5.77 13.52
CA ASP A 54 10.48 6.04 12.10
C ASP A 54 9.15 6.64 11.67
N VAL A 55 9.20 7.51 10.68
CA VAL A 55 8.05 8.10 10.00
C VAL A 55 7.82 7.38 8.69
N LEU A 56 6.68 6.68 8.60
CA LEU A 56 6.13 6.15 7.36
C LEU A 56 5.28 7.23 6.69
N THR A 57 5.64 7.65 5.48
CA THR A 57 4.80 8.51 4.62
C THR A 57 4.09 7.66 3.59
N CYS A 58 2.76 7.79 3.53
CA CYS A 58 1.92 7.05 2.61
C CYS A 58 2.07 7.56 1.17
N GLY A 59 2.53 6.70 0.25
CA GLY A 59 2.64 7.05 -1.16
C GLY A 59 1.31 7.31 -1.88
N VAL A 60 0.19 6.90 -1.28
CA VAL A 60 -1.16 7.10 -1.84
C VAL A 60 -1.76 8.41 -1.37
N CYS A 61 -2.01 8.54 -0.06
CA CYS A 61 -2.74 9.68 0.51
C CYS A 61 -1.82 10.76 1.15
N GLY A 62 -0.50 10.54 1.19
CA GLY A 62 0.45 11.48 1.80
C GLY A 62 0.45 11.52 3.34
N GLY A 63 -0.48 10.83 4.02
CA GLY A 63 -0.53 10.79 5.48
C GLY A 63 0.71 10.14 6.09
N GLN A 64 1.13 10.63 7.27
CA GLN A 64 2.36 10.19 7.93
C GLN A 64 2.08 9.55 9.28
N SER A 65 2.68 8.40 9.56
CA SER A 65 2.51 7.65 10.81
C SER A 65 3.85 7.31 11.47
N LEU A 66 3.85 7.17 12.79
CA LEU A 66 5.01 6.76 13.58
C LEU A 66 5.03 5.25 13.79
N TRP A 67 6.22 4.68 13.64
CA TRP A 67 6.50 3.27 13.80
C TRP A 67 7.77 3.08 14.62
N ARG A 68 7.84 2.01 15.40
CA ARG A 68 9.04 1.61 16.16
C ARG A 68 9.60 0.32 15.58
N PHE A 69 10.92 0.28 15.38
CA PHE A 69 11.61 -0.94 14.93
C PHE A 69 12.01 -1.78 16.14
N GLU A 70 11.40 -2.95 16.30
CA GLU A 70 11.69 -3.95 17.33
C GLU A 70 11.71 -5.36 16.71
N ILE A 71 10.99 -6.34 17.28
CA ILE A 71 10.67 -7.61 16.65
C ILE A 71 9.60 -7.33 15.58
N GLY A 72 10.04 -6.72 14.48
CA GLY A 72 9.19 -6.18 13.42
C GLY A 72 8.94 -4.67 13.57
N MET A 73 8.00 -4.15 12.77
CA MET A 73 7.59 -2.75 12.79
C MET A 73 6.28 -2.60 13.56
N ILE A 74 6.32 -1.87 14.67
CA ILE A 74 5.16 -1.65 15.54
C ILE A 74 4.58 -0.26 15.27
N TYR A 75 3.29 -0.19 14.98
CA TYR A 75 2.58 1.08 14.83
C TYR A 75 2.42 1.77 16.17
N ILE A 76 2.91 3.02 16.27
CA ILE A 76 2.82 3.83 17.49
C ILE A 76 1.65 4.79 17.42
N GLY A 77 1.46 5.46 16.28
CA GLY A 77 0.37 6.41 16.14
C GLY A 77 0.39 7.25 14.86
N PRO A 78 -0.65 8.06 14.66
CA PRO A 78 -0.70 9.01 13.56
C PRO A 78 0.23 10.20 13.84
N LEU A 79 0.91 10.72 12.81
CA LEU A 79 1.76 11.92 12.90
C LEU A 79 1.16 13.10 12.13
N ALA A 80 0.80 12.89 10.86
CA ALA A 80 0.20 13.92 10.01
C ALA A 80 -0.93 13.34 9.17
N ALA A 81 -2.02 14.09 9.05
CA ALA A 81 -3.18 13.71 8.25
C ALA A 81 -2.83 13.65 6.75
N PRO A 82 -3.64 12.96 5.92
CA PRO A 82 -3.50 12.93 4.47
C PRO A 82 -3.44 14.32 3.87
N ASN A 83 -2.67 14.46 2.79
CA ASN A 83 -2.64 15.70 2.04
C ASN A 83 -3.93 15.79 1.18
N PRO A 84 -4.75 16.84 1.31
CA PRO A 84 -5.98 16.98 0.53
C PRO A 84 -5.75 17.02 -0.99
N SER A 85 -4.53 17.33 -1.47
CA SER A 85 -4.20 17.25 -2.90
C SER A 85 -3.98 15.83 -3.40
N HIS A 86 -3.66 14.89 -2.51
CA HIS A 86 -3.62 13.46 -2.82
C HIS A 86 -5.04 12.91 -2.63
N ALA A 87 -5.86 12.97 -3.69
CA ALA A 87 -7.19 12.38 -3.68
C ALA A 87 -7.09 10.95 -3.13
N ALA A 88 -7.85 10.66 -2.08
CA ALA A 88 -7.91 9.33 -1.46
C ALA A 88 -8.40 8.33 -2.51
N VAL A 89 -7.47 7.66 -3.19
CA VAL A 89 -7.83 6.66 -4.20
C VAL A 89 -8.48 5.50 -3.46
N PRO A 90 -9.76 5.17 -3.72
CA PRO A 90 -10.41 4.04 -3.08
C PRO A 90 -9.64 2.76 -3.40
N TYR A 91 -9.62 1.82 -2.44
CA TYR A 91 -8.88 0.56 -2.50
C TYR A 91 -9.25 -0.34 -3.70
N TYR A 92 -10.31 -0.02 -4.45
CA TYR A 92 -10.94 -0.88 -5.45
C TYR A 92 -10.61 -0.53 -6.92
N ASP A 93 -9.88 0.55 -7.21
CA ASP A 93 -9.76 1.06 -8.59
C ASP A 93 -8.46 0.72 -9.32
N ILE A 94 -7.44 0.16 -8.66
CA ILE A 94 -6.15 -0.08 -9.34
C ILE A 94 -6.20 -1.30 -10.27
N GLU A 95 -6.95 -2.36 -9.90
CA GLU A 95 -7.13 -3.52 -10.77
C GLU A 95 -8.01 -3.18 -12.00
N ASN A 96 -9.03 -2.33 -11.83
CA ASN A 96 -9.91 -1.91 -12.93
C ASN A 96 -9.30 -0.81 -13.82
N ALA A 97 -8.46 0.08 -13.28
CA ALA A 97 -7.80 1.12 -14.06
C ALA A 97 -6.77 0.52 -15.03
N LYS A 98 -5.98 -0.47 -14.57
CA LYS A 98 -5.04 -1.19 -15.45
C LYS A 98 -5.76 -1.99 -16.54
N LEU A 99 -6.90 -2.62 -16.23
CA LEU A 99 -7.69 -3.33 -17.24
C LEU A 99 -8.28 -2.35 -18.28
N LYS A 100 -8.81 -1.20 -17.87
CA LYS A 100 -9.35 -0.20 -18.82
C LYS A 100 -8.30 0.38 -19.75
N GLU A 101 -7.05 0.57 -19.31
CA GLU A 101 -5.97 1.04 -20.19
C GLU A 101 -5.52 -0.03 -21.18
N VAL A 102 -5.45 -1.30 -20.77
CA VAL A 102 -5.15 -2.42 -21.66
C VAL A 102 -6.20 -2.57 -22.77
N PHE A 103 -7.49 -2.38 -22.46
CA PHE A 103 -8.58 -2.47 -23.45
C PHE A 103 -8.85 -1.19 -24.24
N ARG A 104 -8.20 -0.06 -23.94
CA ARG A 104 -8.34 1.18 -24.73
C ARG A 104 -7.37 1.26 -25.92
N GLY A 105 -6.39 0.35 -25.99
CA GLY A 105 -5.34 0.35 -27.01
C GLY A 105 -5.63 -0.45 -28.29
N GLU A 106 -6.68 -1.28 -28.33
CA GLU A 106 -6.96 -2.16 -29.49
C GLU A 106 -8.28 -1.81 -30.19
N GLY A 107 -8.41 -0.58 -30.67
CA GLY A 107 -9.65 -0.17 -31.33
C GLY A 107 -9.60 1.11 -32.15
N SER A 108 -8.54 1.36 -32.93
CA SER A 108 -8.66 2.30 -34.07
C SER A 108 -7.53 2.14 -35.09
N SER A 109 -7.64 1.12 -35.93
CA SER A 109 -7.24 1.08 -37.34
C SER A 109 -7.86 -0.23 -37.86
N ALA A 110 -8.73 -0.30 -38.86
CA ALA A 110 -8.95 0.39 -40.13
C ALA A 110 -10.37 -0.05 -40.63
N PRO A 111 -10.86 0.25 -41.84
CA PRO A 111 -10.37 1.12 -42.91
C PRO A 111 -11.24 2.36 -43.20
#